data_AF-A0A7K0FKM5-F1
#
_entry.id   AF-A0A7K0FKM5-F1
#
_cell.length_a   1.000
_cell.length_b   1.000
_cell.length_c   1.000
_cell.angle_alpha   90.00
_cell.angle_beta   90.00
_cell.angle_gamma   90.00
#
_symmetry.space_group_name_H-M   'P 1'
#
loop_
_entity.id
_entity.type
_entity.pdbx_description
1 polymer ?
#
loop_
_entity_poly.entity_id
_entity_poly.type
_entity_poly.pdbx_seq_one_letter_code
_entity_poly.pdbx_strand_id
1 'polypeptide(L)' 'MKDMNQDPIHLIIKLDGEETQLNARKEETTDGISFFKIEQQGKLITQVRKIDNEWEQLWGDLHQQQIDEIGTALDREED' A
#
# COMPACT_ATOMS: atom_id res chain seq x y z
N MET A 1 -2.24 -2.86 -23.89
CA MET A 1 -2.18 -3.77 -22.73
C MET A 1 -3.14 -3.18 -21.72
N LYS A 2 -4.06 -4.00 -21.19
CA LYS A 2 -5.20 -3.51 -20.43
C LYS A 2 -4.65 -2.94 -19.11
N ASP A 3 -4.55 -1.62 -19.01
CA ASP A 3 -4.43 -0.93 -17.73
C ASP A 3 -5.62 -1.43 -16.91
N MET A 4 -5.37 -2.41 -16.04
CA MET A 4 -6.33 -2.81 -15.02
C MET A 4 -6.38 -1.64 -14.06
N ASN A 5 -7.23 -0.66 -14.41
CA ASN A 5 -7.57 0.47 -13.60
C ASN A 5 -8.36 -0.06 -12.40
N GLN A 6 -7.67 -0.73 -11.48
CA GLN A 6 -8.13 -0.87 -10.12
C GLN A 6 -8.13 0.54 -9.56
N ASP A 7 -9.32 1.03 -9.21
CA ASP A 7 -9.45 2.33 -8.58
C ASP A 7 -8.52 2.39 -7.36
N PRO A 8 -7.83 3.54 -7.15
CA PRO A 8 -6.98 3.68 -5.99
C PRO A 8 -7.78 3.44 -4.71
N ILE A 9 -7.31 2.53 -3.87
CA ILE A 9 -7.87 2.26 -2.56
C ILE A 9 -7.52 3.46 -1.68
N HIS A 10 -8.53 4.20 -1.24
CA HIS A 10 -8.33 5.35 -0.37
C HIS A 10 -8.24 4.87 1.08
N LEU A 11 -7.02 4.88 1.63
CA LEU A 11 -6.74 4.49 3.00
C LEU A 11 -6.69 5.73 3.89
N ILE A 12 -7.33 5.68 5.05
CA ILE A 12 -7.20 6.69 6.10
C ILE A 12 -6.61 6.00 7.32
N ILE A 13 -5.34 6.28 7.61
CA ILE A 13 -4.58 5.67 8.72
C ILE A 13 -3.98 6.73 9.64
N LYS A 14 -3.57 6.37 10.85
CA LYS A 14 -3.00 7.32 11.82
C LYS A 14 -1.48 7.22 11.87
N LEU A 15 -0.82 7.95 10.97
CA LEU A 15 0.63 8.06 11.01
C LEU A 15 1.04 9.06 12.09
N ASP A 16 1.85 8.63 13.05
CA ASP A 16 2.37 9.47 14.14
C ASP A 16 1.26 10.17 14.98
N GLY A 17 0.05 9.60 15.01
CA GLY A 17 -1.11 10.18 15.70
C GLY A 17 -1.93 11.16 14.85
N GLU A 18 -1.50 11.46 13.62
CA GLU A 18 -2.25 12.28 12.67
C GLU A 18 -2.95 11.42 11.61
N GLU A 19 -4.24 11.70 11.39
CA GLU A 19 -5.01 11.04 10.33
C GLU A 19 -4.47 11.47 8.96
N THR A 20 -3.87 10.51 8.27
CA THR A 20 -3.26 10.69 6.97
C THR A 20 -4.04 9.92 5.93
N GLN A 21 -4.42 10.62 4.87
CA GLN A 21 -5.02 10.00 3.69
C GLN A 21 -3.91 9.51 2.74
N LEU A 22 -3.94 8.22 2.46
CA LEU A 22 -3.08 7.54 1.50
C LEU A 22 -3.93 6.93 0.40
N ASN A 23 -3.33 6.74 -0.77
CA ASN A 23 -3.94 6.03 -1.88
C ASN A 23 -3.07 4.81 -2.16
N ALA A 24 -3.65 3.62 -2.09
CA ALA A 24 -2.95 2.40 -2.45
C ALA A 24 -3.44 1.89 -3.80
N ARG A 25 -2.51 1.50 -4.67
CA ARG A 25 -2.85 0.86 -5.94
C ARG A 25 -2.21 -0.51 -6.02
N LYS A 26 -3.04 -1.54 -6.19
CA LYS A 26 -2.57 -2.90 -6.44
C LYS A 26 -2.02 -2.98 -7.86
N GLU A 27 -0.80 -3.48 -7.97
CA GLU A 27 -0.15 -3.78 -9.24
C GLU A 27 0.49 -5.16 -9.18
N GLU A 28 0.58 -5.81 -10.34
CA GLU A 28 1.19 -7.11 -10.49
C GLU A 28 2.35 -6.98 -11.49
N THR A 29 3.50 -7.53 -11.15
CA THR A 29 4.61 -7.64 -12.10
C THR A 29 4.28 -8.69 -13.16
N THR A 30 4.95 -8.63 -14.32
CA THR A 30 4.84 -9.69 -15.35
C THR A 30 5.24 -11.08 -14.84
N ASP A 31 5.98 -11.14 -13.73
CA ASP A 31 6.40 -12.36 -13.05
C ASP A 31 5.32 -12.92 -12.09
N GLY A 32 4.16 -12.26 -11.98
CA GLY A 32 3.06 -12.66 -11.10
C GLY A 32 3.21 -12.20 -9.65
N ILE A 33 4.09 -11.23 -9.37
CA ILE A 33 4.30 -10.71 -8.02
C ILE A 33 3.39 -9.50 -7.81
N SER A 34 2.41 -9.65 -6.92
CA SER A 34 1.52 -8.55 -6.52
C SER A 34 2.18 -7.65 -5.46
N PHE A 35 2.05 -6.34 -5.65
CA PHE A 35 2.50 -5.31 -4.72
C PHE A 35 1.52 -4.12 -4.74
N PHE A 36 1.59 -3.28 -3.72
CA PHE A 36 0.78 -2.08 -3.60
C PHE A 36 1.67 -0.84 -3.64
N LYS A 37 1.33 0.10 -4.51
CA LYS A 37 1.93 1.43 -4.55
C LYS A 37 1.20 2.34 -3.58
N ILE A 38 1.91 2.92 -2.62
CA ILE A 38 1.32 3.81 -1.61
C ILE A 38 1.67 5.26 -1.98
N GLU A 39 0.65 6.04 -2.26
CA GLU A 39 0.75 7.44 -2.64
C GLU A 39 0.15 8.34 -1.56
N GLN A 40 0.90 9.34 -1.13
CA GLN A 40 0.43 10.38 -0.22
C GLN A 40 0.26 11.67 -1.01
N GLN A 41 -0.94 12.26 -0.99
CA GLN A 41 -1.23 13.52 -1.72
C GLN A 41 -0.84 13.48 -3.21
N GLY A 42 -0.97 12.31 -3.86
CA GLY A 42 -0.61 12.12 -5.27
C GLY A 42 0.89 11.92 -5.53
N LYS A 43 1.71 11.78 -4.48
CA LYS A 43 3.12 11.42 -4.59
C LYS A 43 3.33 10.01 -4.08
N LEU A 44 3.96 9.16 -4.90
CA LEU A 44 4.39 7.83 -4.48
C LEU A 44 5.45 7.94 -3.38
N ILE A 45 5.14 7.42 -2.19
CA ILE A 45 6.04 7.47 -1.03
C ILE A 45 6.75 6.13 -0.79
N THR A 46 6.09 5.01 -1.11
CA THR A 46 6.64 3.66 -0.96
C THR A 46 5.89 2.67 -1.84
N GLN A 47 6.41 1.46 -1.91
CA GLN A 47 5.68 0.29 -2.37
C GLN A 47 5.76 -0.79 -1.30
N VAL A 48 4.65 -1.46 -1.03
CA VAL A 48 4.57 -2.54 -0.06
C VAL A 48 4.13 -3.83 -0.74
N ARG A 49 4.54 -4.97 -0.22
CA ARG A 49 4.08 -6.28 -0.68
C ARG A 49 3.80 -7.18 0.53
N LYS A 50 2.90 -8.13 0.35
CA LYS A 50 2.61 -9.15 1.35
C LYS A 50 3.47 -10.38 1.07
N ILE A 51 4.30 -10.79 2.02
CA ILE A 51 5.14 -11.99 1.97
C ILE A 51 4.80 -12.83 3.20
N ASP A 52 4.40 -14.09 3.02
CA ASP A 52 4.08 -14.99 4.15
C ASP A 52 3.11 -14.38 5.20
N ASN A 53 2.11 -13.61 4.74
CA ASN A 53 1.17 -12.81 5.54
C ASN A 53 1.72 -11.56 6.24
N GLU A 54 2.99 -11.24 6.09
CA GLU A 54 3.59 -10.03 6.61
C GLU A 54 3.71 -8.97 5.51
N TRP A 55 3.37 -7.73 5.85
CA TRP A 55 3.53 -6.60 4.94
C TRP A 55 4.94 -6.04 5.07
N GLU A 56 5.64 -5.95 3.95
CA GLU A 56 6.99 -5.42 3.86
C GLU A 56 7.07 -4.29 2.83
N GLN A 57 7.82 -3.24 3.17
CA GLN A 57 8.17 -2.21 2.22
C GLN A 57 9.29 -2.66 1.29
N LEU A 58 9.16 -2.35 0.00
CA LEU A 58 10.18 -2.59 -1.01
C LEU A 58 11.24 -1.49 -1.00
N TRP A 59 10.82 -0.25 -0.76
CA TRP A 59 11.68 0.94 -0.68
C TRP A 59 10.92 2.08 0.00
N GLY A 60 11.64 3.08 0.51
CA GLY A 60 11.05 4.18 1.26
C GLY A 60 11.65 4.26 2.66
N ASP A 61 11.09 5.12 3.49
CA ASP A 61 11.54 5.34 4.86
C ASP A 61 10.36 5.27 5.84
N LEU A 62 9.40 4.39 5.56
CA LEU A 62 8.28 4.17 6.48
C LEU A 62 8.73 3.24 7.60
N HIS A 63 8.32 3.56 8.82
CA HIS A 63 8.55 2.69 9.98
C HIS A 63 7.69 1.44 9.91
N GLN A 64 8.16 0.34 10.52
CA GLN A 64 7.43 -0.94 10.54
C GLN A 64 5.99 -0.78 11.04
N GLN A 65 5.75 0.08 12.04
CA GLN A 65 4.40 0.37 12.53
C GLN A 65 3.50 0.97 11.44
N GLN A 66 4.03 1.85 10.58
CA GLN A 66 3.28 2.44 9.48
C GLN A 66 2.98 1.40 8.40
N ILE A 67 3.93 0.50 8.13
CA ILE A 67 3.74 -0.62 7.20
C ILE A 67 2.65 -1.57 7.70
N ASP A 68 2.64 -1.87 9.00
CA ASP A 68 1.62 -2.71 9.63
C ASP A 68 0.23 -2.07 9.58
N GLU A 69 0.13 -0.77 9.84
CA GLU A 69 -1.13 -0.01 9.70
C GLU A 69 -1.65 0.00 8.25
N ILE A 70 -0.77 0.29 7.28
CA ILE A 70 -1.10 0.24 5.85
C ILE A 70 -1.56 -1.17 5.48
N GLY A 71 -0.81 -2.18 5.88
CA GLY A 71 -1.08 -3.57 5.59
C GLY A 71 -2.41 -4.04 6.16
N THR A 72 -2.71 -3.68 7.40
CA THR A 72 -4.00 -3.95 8.06
C THR A 72 -5.15 -3.26 7.33
N ALA A 73 -4.96 -2.03 6.89
CA ALA A 73 -5.99 -1.29 6.14
C ALA A 73 -6.22 -1.90 4.75
N LEU A 74 -5.16 -2.34 4.07
CA LEU A 74 -5.24 -3.05 2.80
C LEU A 74 -5.97 -4.39 2.92
N ASP A 75 -5.66 -5.17 3.96
CA ASP A 75 -6.28 -6.48 4.21
C ASP A 75 -7.79 -6.36 4.38
N ARG A 76 -8.26 -5.28 5.03
CA ARG A 76 -9.69 -4.99 5.20
C ARG A 76 -10.43 -4.62 3.92
N GLU A 77 -9.73 -4.02 2.95
CA GLU A 77 -10.33 -3.63 1.67
C GLU A 77 -10.29 -4.79 0.65
N GLU A 78 -9.45 -5.81 0.87
CA GLU A 78 -9.40 -7.04 0.05
C GLU A 78 -10.34 -8.16 0.55
N ASP A 79 -10.92 -8.07 1.76
CA ASP A 79 -11.92 -9.02 2.33
C ASP A 79 -13.35 -8.75 1.86
#